data_AF-A0A6J7FPR1-F1
#
_entry.id   AF-A0A6J7FPR1-F1
#
_cell.length_a   1.000
_cell.length_b   1.000
_cell.length_c   1.000
_cell.angle_alpha   90.00
_cell.angle_beta   90.00
_cell.angle_gamma   90.00
#
_symmetry.space_group_name_H-M   'P 1'
#
loop_
_entity.id
_entity.type
_entity.pdbx_description
1 polymer ?
#
loop_
_entity_poly.entity_id
_entity_poly.type
_entity_poly.pdbx_seq_one_letter_code
_entity_poly.pdbx_strand_id
1 'polypeptide(L)'
;MLLIHQDQSGAIDGFCWTKIHPATDTDPALGEIYVIAVDPDTYGTGLGRALTVGGLNLLSMCGVSLGMLYVEADNQAAISLYERLGFEVHHRESAYRLVDSSP
;
A
#
# COMPACT_ATOMS: atom_id res chain seq x y z
N MET A 1 -0.14 4.48 -11.00
CA MET A 1 -1.31 5.36 -11.26
C MET A 1 -1.78 5.96 -9.94
N LEU A 2 -2.45 7.10 -9.94
CA LEU A 2 -2.97 7.73 -8.72
C LEU A 2 -4.50 7.60 -8.67
N LEU A 3 -5.01 6.97 -7.63
CA LEU A 3 -6.42 6.94 -7.26
C LEU A 3 -6.65 7.93 -6.13
N ILE A 4 -7.68 8.75 -6.23
CA ILE A 4 -8.08 9.73 -5.22
C ILE A 4 -9.51 9.43 -4.82
N HIS A 5 -9.79 9.46 -3.52
CA HIS A 5 -11.14 9.54 -2.99
C HIS A 5 -11.45 11.00 -2.64
N GLN A 6 -12.67 11.41 -2.93
CA GLN A 6 -13.20 12.70 -2.51
C GLN A 6 -14.46 12.44 -1.70
N ASP A 7 -14.60 13.14 -0.59
CA ASP A 7 -15.80 13.08 0.23
C ASP A 7 -16.99 13.78 -0.46
N GLN A 8 -18.13 13.84 0.24
CA GLN A 8 -19.35 14.47 -0.29
C GLN A 8 -19.21 15.99 -0.50
N SER A 9 -18.26 16.63 0.18
CA SER A 9 -17.95 18.05 0.00
C SER A 9 -16.99 18.30 -1.18
N GLY A 10 -16.39 17.24 -1.73
CA GLY A 10 -15.36 17.29 -2.77
C GLY A 10 -13.93 17.40 -2.22
N ALA A 11 -13.75 17.36 -0.91
CA ALA A 11 -12.45 17.38 -0.27
C ALA A 11 -11.75 16.02 -0.45
N ILE A 12 -10.44 16.03 -0.68
CA ILE A 12 -9.63 14.80 -0.78
C ILE A 12 -9.35 14.29 0.63
N ASP A 13 -9.88 13.11 0.94
CA ASP A 13 -9.77 12.43 2.24
C ASP A 13 -9.02 11.08 2.12
N GLY A 14 -8.52 10.74 0.94
CA GLY A 14 -7.65 9.59 0.77
C GLY A 14 -7.13 9.40 -0.64
N PHE A 15 -6.03 8.66 -0.76
CA PHE A 15 -5.44 8.32 -2.04
C PHE A 15 -4.69 6.99 -2.00
N CYS A 16 -4.51 6.40 -3.18
CA CYS A 16 -3.68 5.22 -3.41
C CYS A 16 -2.82 5.45 -4.64
N TRP A 17 -1.50 5.46 -4.47
CA TRP A 17 -0.53 5.56 -5.56
C TRP A 17 0.09 4.20 -5.84
N THR A 18 -0.09 3.72 -7.07
CA THR A 18 0.48 2.47 -7.56
C THR A 18 1.65 2.67 -8.52
N LYS A 19 2.54 1.68 -8.60
CA LYS A 19 3.63 1.57 -9.58
C LYS A 19 3.58 0.19 -10.25
N ILE A 20 4.10 0.11 -11.47
CA ILE A 20 4.31 -1.15 -12.17
C ILE A 20 5.81 -1.28 -12.40
N HIS A 21 6.38 -2.35 -11.87
CA HIS A 21 7.72 -2.81 -12.20
C HIS A 21 7.59 -3.72 -13.43
N PRO A 22 8.28 -3.42 -14.54
CA PRO A 22 8.19 -4.22 -15.75
C PRO A 22 8.72 -5.64 -15.50
N ALA A 23 8.24 -6.60 -16.28
CA ALA A 23 8.79 -7.95 -16.27
C ALA A 23 10.29 -7.93 -16.64
N THR A 24 11.04 -8.84 -16.04
CA THR A 24 12.45 -9.13 -16.38
C THR A 24 12.53 -10.51 -17.04
N ASP A 25 13.73 -10.95 -17.40
CA ASP A 25 13.94 -12.31 -17.91
C ASP A 25 13.62 -13.40 -16.87
N THR A 26 13.67 -13.06 -15.58
CA THR A 26 13.50 -13.99 -14.47
C THR A 26 12.19 -13.82 -13.71
N ASP A 27 11.57 -12.64 -13.78
CA ASP A 27 10.44 -12.26 -12.92
C ASP A 27 9.28 -11.67 -13.73
N PRO A 28 8.02 -12.02 -13.41
CA PRO A 28 6.87 -11.39 -14.03
C PRO A 28 6.75 -9.92 -13.65
N ALA A 29 5.93 -9.16 -14.40
CA ALA A 29 5.61 -7.79 -14.03
C ALA A 29 4.95 -7.75 -12.64
N LEU A 30 5.34 -6.75 -11.83
CA LEU A 30 4.95 -6.62 -10.44
C LEU A 30 4.27 -5.28 -10.20
N GLY A 31 3.09 -5.33 -9.61
CA GLY A 31 2.31 -4.16 -9.24
C GLY A 31 2.58 -3.82 -7.78
N GLU A 32 2.89 -2.57 -7.50
CA GLU A 32 3.15 -2.11 -6.15
C GLU A 32 2.12 -1.05 -5.74
N ILE A 33 1.51 -1.21 -4.57
CA ILE A 33 0.90 -0.09 -3.86
C ILE A 33 2.03 0.64 -3.15
N TYR A 34 2.49 1.73 -3.76
CA TYR A 34 3.66 2.47 -3.28
C TYR A 34 3.32 3.30 -2.03
N VAL A 35 2.18 3.99 -2.06
CA VAL A 35 1.67 4.74 -0.90
C VAL A 35 0.15 4.64 -0.86
N ILE A 36 -0.38 4.43 0.33
CA ILE A 36 -1.79 4.61 0.63
C ILE A 36 -1.92 5.47 1.88
N ALA A 37 -2.83 6.44 1.83
CA ALA A 37 -3.12 7.28 2.98
C ALA A 37 -4.61 7.65 2.97
N VAL A 38 -5.14 7.80 4.17
CA VAL A 38 -6.50 8.28 4.43
C VAL A 38 -6.42 9.36 5.49
N ASP A 39 -7.35 10.30 5.45
CA ASP A 39 -7.55 11.26 6.52
C ASP A 39 -7.84 10.51 7.83
N PRO A 40 -7.14 10.80 8.94
CA PRO A 40 -7.39 10.17 10.24
C PRO A 40 -8.85 10.22 10.69
N ASP A 41 -9.61 11.26 10.31
CA ASP A 41 -11.01 11.40 10.68
C ASP A 41 -11.92 10.38 9.95
N THR A 42 -11.40 9.73 8.91
CA THR A 42 -12.08 8.65 8.18
C THR A 42 -11.73 7.25 8.72
N TYR A 43 -11.01 7.16 9.84
CA TYR A 43 -10.64 5.88 10.43
C TYR A 43 -11.87 5.02 10.76
N GLY A 44 -11.80 3.72 10.47
CA GLY A 44 -12.91 2.78 10.71
C GLY A 44 -14.06 2.82 9.69
N THR A 45 -14.06 3.75 8.73
CA THR A 45 -15.09 3.81 7.66
C THR A 45 -14.93 2.73 6.59
N GLY A 46 -13.75 2.09 6.54
CA GLY A 46 -13.39 1.15 5.48
C GLY A 46 -12.70 1.79 4.27
N LEU A 47 -12.48 3.11 4.26
CA LEU A 47 -11.86 3.82 3.13
C LEU A 47 -10.48 3.26 2.75
N GLY A 48 -9.62 2.95 3.74
CA GLY A 48 -8.31 2.36 3.47
C GLY A 48 -8.40 1.00 2.75
N ARG A 49 -9.41 0.18 3.09
CA ARG A 49 -9.69 -1.08 2.38
C ARG A 49 -10.15 -0.81 0.95
N ALA A 50 -11.07 0.14 0.76
CA ALA A 50 -11.60 0.49 -0.55
C ALA A 50 -10.50 1.00 -1.49
N LEU A 51 -9.63 1.89 -0.99
CA LEU A 51 -8.48 2.40 -1.74
C LEU A 51 -7.47 1.30 -2.07
N THR A 52 -7.19 0.38 -1.14
CA THR A 52 -6.30 -0.77 -1.40
C THR A 52 -6.84 -1.63 -2.54
N VAL A 53 -8.11 -2.02 -2.46
CA VAL A 53 -8.78 -2.83 -3.50
C VAL A 53 -8.85 -2.08 -4.83
N GLY A 54 -9.15 -0.79 -4.81
CA GLY A 54 -9.16 0.06 -6.00
C GLY A 54 -7.78 0.11 -6.68
N GLY A 55 -6.71 0.27 -5.89
CA GLY A 55 -5.33 0.22 -6.38
C GLY A 55 -4.98 -1.13 -7.04
N LEU A 56 -5.35 -2.24 -6.41
CA LEU A 56 -5.14 -3.59 -6.98
C LEU A 56 -5.94 -3.83 -8.26
N ASN A 57 -7.18 -3.36 -8.31
CA ASN A 57 -8.00 -3.45 -9.52
C ASN A 57 -7.37 -2.65 -10.68
N LEU A 58 -6.83 -1.46 -10.42
CA LEU A 58 -6.11 -0.69 -11.43
C LEU A 58 -4.88 -1.44 -11.96
N LEU A 59 -4.12 -2.08 -11.07
CA LEU A 59 -2.97 -2.90 -11.47
C LEU A 59 -3.42 -4.11 -12.31
N SER A 60 -4.49 -4.79 -11.91
CA SER A 60 -5.06 -5.92 -12.65
C SER A 60 -5.57 -5.52 -14.03
N MET A 61 -6.20 -4.35 -14.18
CA MET A 61 -6.61 -3.80 -15.47
C MET A 61 -5.43 -3.51 -16.41
N CYS A 62 -4.23 -3.29 -15.86
CA CYS A 62 -3.00 -3.18 -16.62
C CYS A 62 -2.35 -4.53 -16.97
N GLY A 63 -3.01 -5.66 -16.67
CA GLY A 63 -2.50 -7.01 -16.94
C GLY A 63 -1.50 -7.52 -15.91
N VAL A 64 -1.36 -6.85 -14.76
CA VAL A 64 -0.45 -7.25 -13.70
C VAL A 64 -1.16 -8.19 -12.74
N SER A 65 -0.64 -9.41 -12.57
CA SER A 65 -1.24 -10.45 -11.72
C SER A 65 -0.67 -10.52 -10.32
N LEU A 66 0.49 -9.90 -10.07
CA LEU A 66 1.16 -9.90 -8.77
C LEU A 66 1.12 -8.50 -8.15
N GLY A 67 0.58 -8.40 -6.94
CA GLY A 67 0.49 -7.17 -6.16
C GLY A 67 1.36 -7.24 -4.91
N MET A 68 2.05 -6.15 -4.58
CA MET A 68 2.85 -6.04 -3.36
C MET A 68 2.72 -4.65 -2.70
N LEU A 69 3.19 -4.58 -1.46
CA LEU A 69 3.32 -3.35 -0.68
C LEU A 69 4.34 -3.55 0.44
N TYR A 70 4.78 -2.44 1.03
CA TYR A 70 5.52 -2.42 2.29
C TYR A 70 4.65 -1.83 3.39
N VAL A 71 4.88 -2.30 4.61
CA VAL A 71 4.22 -1.78 5.81
C VAL A 71 5.23 -1.76 6.95
N GLU A 72 5.22 -0.69 7.73
CA GLU A 72 6.02 -0.60 8.95
C GLU A 72 5.60 -1.69 9.93
N ALA A 73 6.58 -2.30 10.61
CA ALA A 73 6.35 -3.47 11.46
C ALA A 73 5.45 -3.18 12.68
N ASP A 74 5.36 -1.91 13.09
CA ASP A 74 4.52 -1.45 14.19
C ASP A 74 3.11 -0.99 13.73
N ASN A 75 2.84 -0.92 12.42
CA ASN A 75 1.54 -0.53 11.89
C ASN A 75 0.55 -1.71 11.86
N GLN A 76 0.14 -2.15 13.04
CA GLN A 76 -0.75 -3.30 13.25
C GLN A 76 -2.10 -3.16 12.53
N ALA A 77 -2.61 -1.94 12.40
CA ALA A 77 -3.87 -1.68 11.70
C ALA A 77 -3.76 -2.01 10.19
N ALA A 78 -2.67 -1.57 9.55
CA ALA A 78 -2.39 -1.85 8.15
C ALA A 78 -2.05 -3.32 7.92
N ILE A 79 -1.20 -3.92 8.76
CA ILE A 79 -0.89 -5.37 8.72
C ILE A 79 -2.17 -6.18 8.74
N SER A 80 -3.04 -5.94 9.73
CA SER A 80 -4.31 -6.65 9.86
C SER A 80 -5.24 -6.43 8.66
N LEU A 81 -5.21 -5.25 8.04
CA LEU A 81 -5.97 -4.97 6.82
C LEU A 81 -5.46 -5.83 5.65
N TYR A 82 -4.15 -5.88 5.45
CA TYR A 82 -3.55 -6.61 4.33
C TYR A 82 -3.70 -8.12 4.49
N GLU A 83 -3.53 -8.67 5.70
CA GLU A 83 -3.81 -10.09 5.98
C GLU A 83 -5.28 -10.45 5.68
N ARG A 84 -6.24 -9.59 6.07
CA ARG A 84 -7.67 -9.76 5.73
C ARG A 84 -7.97 -9.62 4.24
N LEU A 85 -7.07 -9.04 3.46
CA LEU A 85 -7.15 -8.96 2.01
C LEU A 85 -6.40 -10.12 1.33
N GLY A 86 -5.79 -11.03 2.10
CA GLY A 86 -5.09 -12.21 1.60
C GLY A 86 -3.64 -11.94 1.23
N PHE A 87 -3.04 -10.82 1.65
CA PHE A 87 -1.60 -10.64 1.54
C PHE A 87 -0.87 -11.54 2.51
N GLU A 88 0.28 -12.03 2.08
CA GLU A 88 1.21 -12.81 2.89
C GLU A 88 2.55 -12.08 2.97
N VAL A 89 3.30 -12.36 4.04
CA VAL A 89 4.64 -11.78 4.22
C VAL A 89 5.59 -12.42 3.22
N HIS A 90 6.07 -11.62 2.26
CA HIS A 90 7.12 -12.05 1.32
C HIS A 90 8.52 -11.96 1.95
N HIS A 91 8.83 -10.84 2.62
CA HIS A 91 10.07 -10.64 3.35
C HIS A 91 9.90 -9.53 4.41
N ARG A 92 10.93 -9.36 5.25
CA ARG A 92 11.02 -8.30 6.26
C ARG A 92 12.39 -7.65 6.17
N GLU A 93 12.42 -6.34 6.26
CA GLU A 93 13.65 -5.56 6.25
C GLU A 93 13.86 -4.91 7.63
N SER A 94 15.12 -4.63 7.98
CA SER A 94 15.46 -3.93 9.21
C SER A 94 16.55 -2.92 8.93
N ALA A 95 16.26 -1.65 9.21
CA ALA A 95 17.23 -0.57 9.09
C ALA A 95 17.94 -0.36 10.43
N TYR A 96 19.28 -0.43 10.42
CA TYR A 96 20.10 -0.13 11.58
C TYR A 96 20.74 1.26 11.42
N ARG A 97 20.82 2.01 12.52
CA ARG A 97 21.53 3.27 12.59
C ARG A 97 22.52 3.24 13.74
N LEU A 98 23.74 3.74 13.52
CA LEU A 98 24.68 4.00 14.61
C LEU A 98 24.08 5.07 15.52
N VAL A 99 23.91 4.76 16.80
CA VAL A 99 23.55 5.76 17.80
C VAL A 99 24.85 6.32 18.34
N ASP A 100 25.10 7.61 18.11
CA ASP A 100 26.26 8.28 18.72
C ASP A 100 26.04 8.30 20.24
N SER A 101 26.69 7.39 20.94
CA SER A 101 26.87 7.46 22.39
C SER A 101 27.93 8.51 22.67
N SER A 102 27.52 9.77 22.79
CA SER A 102 28.33 10.75 23.51
C SER A 102 28.31 10.36 25.00
N PRO A 103 29.47 10.24 25.67
CA PRO A 103 29.56 9.87 27.08
C PRO A 103 28.96 10.94 28.02
#